data_AF-A0A4Q3EGI9-F1
#
_entry.id   AF-A0A4Q3EGI9-F1
#
_cell.length_a   1.000
_cell.length_b   1.000
_cell.length_c   1.000
_cell.angle_alpha   90.00
_cell.angle_beta   90.00
_cell.angle_gamma   90.00
#
_symmetry.space_group_name_H-M   'P 1'
#
loop_
_entity.id
_entity.type
_entity.pdbx_description
1 polymer ?
#
loop_
_entity_poly.entity_id
_entity_poly.type
_entity_poly.pdbx_seq_one_letter_code
_entity_poly.pdbx_strand_id
1 'polypeptide(L)'
;MSAVNLKDEENRLKSLNSYDVLDSLPQQDFDDITCLASEICNTPISLITFIDDERQWFKSKYGLNISETPREHAFCAHAIVKPEEVFVVQDASKDVRFANNPLTTSFPNVVFYG
;
A
#
# COMPACT_ATOMS: atom_id res chain seq x y z
N MET A 1 -1.83 2.96 16.96
CA MET A 1 -2.21 3.48 15.63
C MET A 1 -3.65 3.96 15.70
N SER A 2 -3.95 5.18 15.27
CA SER A 2 -5.33 5.63 15.09
C SER A 2 -5.88 4.98 13.83
N ALA A 3 -6.99 4.25 13.95
CA ALA A 3 -7.67 3.66 12.81
C ALA A 3 -8.10 4.76 11.84
N VAL A 4 -7.71 4.61 10.57
CA VAL A 4 -8.18 5.48 9.48
C VAL A 4 -9.63 5.10 9.19
N ASN A 5 -10.57 5.98 9.53
CA ASN A 5 -12.00 5.76 9.27
C ASN A 5 -12.45 6.63 8.08
N LEU A 6 -12.78 5.97 6.97
CA LEU A 6 -13.34 6.59 5.78
C LEU A 6 -14.84 6.79 5.94
N LYS A 7 -15.36 7.97 5.56
CA LYS A 7 -16.81 8.28 5.67
C LYS A 7 -17.71 7.31 4.90
N ASP A 8 -17.19 6.66 3.86
CA ASP A 8 -17.94 5.75 2.99
C ASP A 8 -17.20 4.42 2.76
N GLU A 9 -16.71 3.82 3.84
CA GLU A 9 -15.93 2.58 3.76
C GLU A 9 -16.72 1.40 3.19
N GLU A 10 -18.00 1.30 3.53
CA GLU A 10 -18.86 0.20 3.05
C GLU A 10 -18.99 0.21 1.52
N ASN A 11 -19.25 1.37 0.91
CA ASN A 11 -19.35 1.46 -0.55
C ASN A 11 -17.99 1.28 -1.23
N ARG A 12 -16.90 1.73 -0.61
CA ARG A 12 -15.55 1.49 -1.12
C ARG A 12 -15.23 0.00 -1.18
N LEU A 13 -15.54 -0.75 -0.12
CA LEU A 13 -15.35 -2.20 -0.05
C LEU A 13 -16.27 -2.93 -1.04
N LYS A 14 -17.55 -2.54 -1.15
CA LYS A 14 -18.45 -3.09 -2.17
C LYS A 14 -17.92 -2.88 -3.58
N SER A 15 -17.39 -1.70 -3.87
CA SER A 15 -16.78 -1.38 -5.17
C SER A 15 -15.55 -2.24 -5.42
N LEU A 16 -14.64 -2.37 -4.46
CA LEU A 16 -13.46 -3.23 -4.57
C LEU A 16 -13.84 -4.68 -4.88
N ASN A 17 -14.80 -5.22 -4.12
CA ASN A 17 -15.27 -6.60 -4.29
C ASN A 17 -15.94 -6.82 -5.66
N SER A 18 -16.60 -5.80 -6.23
CA SER A 18 -17.26 -5.91 -7.54
C SER A 18 -16.28 -6.10 -8.72
N TYR A 19 -14.99 -5.85 -8.53
CA TYR A 19 -13.97 -6.04 -9.56
C TYR A 19 -13.40 -7.46 -9.61
N ASP A 20 -13.73 -8.33 -8.63
CA ASP A 20 -13.18 -9.70 -8.52
C ASP A 20 -11.63 -9.74 -8.64
N VAL A 21 -10.97 -8.70 -8.14
CA VAL A 21 -9.52 -8.50 -8.32
C VAL A 21 -8.69 -9.03 -7.14
N LEU A 22 -9.27 -9.09 -5.95
CA LEU A 22 -8.59 -9.64 -4.77
C LEU A 22 -8.32 -11.14 -4.96
N ASP A 23 -7.15 -11.60 -4.51
CA ASP A 23 -6.69 -13.00 -4.62
C ASP A 23 -6.66 -13.58 -6.04
N SER A 24 -6.77 -12.72 -7.06
CA SER A 24 -6.66 -13.13 -8.46
C SER A 24 -5.20 -13.39 -8.85
N LEU A 25 -5.00 -14.15 -9.94
CA LEU A 25 -3.67 -14.49 -10.43
C LEU A 25 -2.84 -13.25 -10.82
N PRO A 26 -1.50 -13.33 -10.76
CA PRO A 26 -0.63 -12.29 -11.30
C PRO A 26 -0.90 -12.00 -12.78
N GLN A 27 -0.66 -10.77 -13.22
CA GLN A 27 -0.84 -10.35 -14.61
C GLN A 27 0.34 -9.48 -15.02
N GLN A 28 0.93 -9.80 -16.17
CA GLN A 28 2.13 -9.14 -16.69
C GLN A 28 1.96 -7.63 -16.79
N ASP A 29 0.80 -7.15 -17.23
CA ASP A 29 0.55 -5.71 -17.38
C ASP A 29 0.73 -4.93 -16.07
N PHE A 30 0.36 -5.51 -14.91
CA PHE A 30 0.58 -4.87 -13.61
C PHE A 30 2.03 -4.99 -13.15
N ASP A 31 2.69 -6.11 -13.47
CA ASP A 31 4.10 -6.35 -13.14
C ASP A 31 5.04 -5.42 -13.91
N ASP A 32 4.72 -5.13 -15.17
CA ASP A 32 5.44 -4.14 -15.97
C ASP A 32 5.32 -2.74 -15.35
N ILE A 33 4.14 -2.37 -14.82
CA ILE A 33 3.94 -1.08 -14.15
C ILE A 33 4.79 -0.97 -12.88
N THR A 34 4.77 -1.98 -12.01
CA THR A 34 5.55 -1.91 -10.76
C THR A 34 7.05 -1.92 -11.02
N CYS A 35 7.51 -2.70 -12.00
CA CYS A 35 8.89 -2.68 -12.48
C CYS A 35 9.30 -1.29 -12.97
N LEU A 36 8.56 -0.71 -13.91
CA LEU A 36 8.85 0.62 -14.46
C LEU A 36 8.80 1.71 -13.39
N ALA A 37 7.83 1.67 -12.47
CA ALA A 37 7.74 2.64 -11.38
C ALA A 37 8.97 2.58 -10.46
N SER A 38 9.46 1.37 -10.14
CA SER A 38 10.70 1.18 -9.36
C SER A 38 11.92 1.76 -10.10
N GLU A 39 12.04 1.51 -11.41
CA GLU A 39 13.14 2.04 -12.23
C GLU A 39 13.11 3.56 -12.35
N ILE A 40 11.95 4.15 -12.66
CA ILE A 40 11.78 5.60 -12.85
C ILE A 40 12.02 6.36 -11.55
N CYS A 41 11.47 5.87 -10.44
CA CYS A 41 11.61 6.51 -9.14
C CYS A 41 12.93 6.16 -8.45
N ASN A 42 13.72 5.23 -9.01
CA ASN A 42 14.95 4.69 -8.42
C ASN A 42 14.72 4.21 -6.97
N THR A 43 13.61 3.50 -6.75
CA THR A 43 13.25 2.92 -5.45
C THR A 43 13.37 1.40 -5.48
N PRO A 44 13.76 0.73 -4.38
CA PRO A 44 13.93 -0.72 -4.39
C PRO A 44 12.61 -1.50 -4.37
N ILE A 45 11.50 -0.85 -4.03
CA ILE A 45 10.18 -1.46 -3.90
C ILE A 45 9.15 -0.57 -4.61
N SER A 46 8.24 -1.21 -5.35
CA SER A 46 7.06 -0.61 -5.95
C SER A 46 5.91 -1.61 -5.90
N LEU A 47 4.70 -1.15 -5.61
CA LEU A 47 3.54 -1.99 -5.33
C LEU A 47 2.28 -1.42 -5.99
N ILE A 48 1.46 -2.31 -6.56
CA ILE A 48 0.04 -2.02 -6.81
C ILE A 48 -0.74 -2.71 -5.71
N THR A 49 -1.41 -1.91 -4.88
CA THR A 49 -2.00 -2.37 -3.62
C THR A 49 -3.50 -2.09 -3.60
N PHE A 50 -4.29 -3.11 -3.25
CA PHE A 50 -5.70 -2.97 -2.92
C PHE A 50 -5.89 -3.02 -1.39
N ILE A 51 -6.68 -2.11 -0.85
CA ILE A 51 -6.97 -2.01 0.58
C ILE A 51 -8.29 -2.72 0.86
N ASP A 52 -8.22 -3.88 1.50
CA ASP A 52 -9.37 -4.66 1.94
C ASP A 52 -9.86 -4.16 3.31
N ASP A 53 -10.79 -4.87 3.94
CA ASP A 53 -11.25 -4.59 5.30
C ASP A 53 -10.12 -4.75 6.34
N GLU A 54 -9.42 -5.87 6.31
CA GLU A 54 -8.45 -6.31 7.34
C GLU A 54 -6.99 -6.31 6.83
N ARG A 55 -6.77 -6.23 5.52
CA ARG A 55 -5.45 -6.33 4.89
C ARG A 55 -5.20 -5.28 3.81
N GLN A 56 -3.93 -5.04 3.51
CA GLN A 56 -3.53 -4.53 2.20
C GLN A 56 -2.99 -5.70 1.37
N TRP A 57 -3.53 -5.90 0.18
CA TRP A 57 -3.20 -7.00 -0.71
C TRP A 57 -2.47 -6.48 -1.95
N PHE A 58 -1.36 -7.11 -2.31
CA PHE A 58 -0.50 -6.66 -3.40
C PHE A 58 -0.84 -7.39 -4.69
N LYS A 59 -1.51 -6.69 -5.62
CA LYS A 59 -1.83 -7.22 -6.95
C LYS A 59 -0.58 -7.43 -7.79
N SER A 60 0.38 -6.52 -7.62
CA SER A 60 1.70 -6.60 -8.23
C SER A 60 2.72 -5.99 -7.30
N LYS A 61 3.94 -6.52 -7.36
CA LYS A 61 5.03 -6.17 -6.46
C LYS A 61 6.37 -6.32 -7.15
N TYR A 62 7.22 -5.33 -6.96
CA TYR A 62 8.63 -5.37 -7.33
C TYR A 62 9.48 -5.19 -6.08
N GLY A 63 10.55 -5.99 -5.94
CA GLY A 63 11.51 -5.89 -4.83
C GLY A 63 11.00 -6.36 -3.45
N LEU A 64 9.81 -6.97 -3.38
CA LEU A 64 9.22 -7.45 -2.13
C LEU A 64 8.55 -8.82 -2.32
N ASN A 65 8.84 -9.80 -1.45
CA ASN A 65 8.37 -11.18 -1.60
C ASN A 65 7.17 -11.56 -0.72
N ILE A 66 6.53 -10.60 -0.05
CA ILE A 66 5.27 -10.82 0.68
C ILE A 66 4.09 -10.44 -0.22
N SER A 67 2.91 -11.03 -0.02
CA SER A 67 1.73 -10.77 -0.87
C SER A 67 0.70 -9.85 -0.21
N GLU A 68 0.80 -9.65 1.11
CA GLU A 68 -0.11 -8.81 1.87
C GLU A 68 0.50 -8.45 3.23
N THR A 69 -0.09 -7.45 3.88
CA THR A 69 0.13 -7.17 5.31
C THR A 69 -1.19 -6.80 5.99
N PRO A 70 -1.26 -6.82 7.33
CA PRO A 70 -2.39 -6.23 8.05
C PRO A 70 -2.63 -4.79 7.63
N ARG A 71 -3.89 -4.39 7.50
CA ARG A 71 -4.30 -3.03 7.10
C ARG A 71 -3.82 -1.98 8.10
N GLU A 72 -3.77 -2.31 9.38
CA GLU A 72 -3.27 -1.41 10.42
C GLU A 72 -1.80 -0.99 10.24
N HIS A 73 -1.01 -1.78 9.50
CA HIS A 73 0.37 -1.44 9.15
C HIS A 73 0.47 -0.65 7.84
N ALA A 74 -0.60 -0.54 7.06
CA ALA A 74 -0.56 -0.05 5.70
C ALA A 74 -0.42 1.47 5.62
N PHE A 75 0.69 1.93 5.03
CA PHE A 75 0.84 3.33 4.61
C PHE A 75 -0.24 3.72 3.60
N CYS A 76 -0.54 2.82 2.66
CA CYS A 76 -1.57 2.95 1.64
C CYS A 76 -2.97 3.24 2.23
N ALA A 77 -3.28 2.73 3.43
CA ALA A 77 -4.55 3.01 4.09
C ALA A 77 -4.70 4.50 4.47
N HIS A 78 -3.60 5.22 4.68
CA HIS A 78 -3.62 6.67 4.88
C HIS A 78 -3.71 7.44 3.56
N ALA A 79 -3.15 6.90 2.47
CA ALA A 79 -3.19 7.52 1.15
C ALA A 79 -4.63 7.62 0.60
N ILE A 80 -5.43 6.55 0.76
CA ILE A 80 -6.82 6.50 0.24
C ILE A 80 -7.79 7.46 0.94
N VAL A 81 -7.40 8.11 2.04
CA VAL A 81 -8.21 9.13 2.73
C VAL A 81 -8.41 10.38 1.89
N LYS A 82 -7.41 10.71 1.08
CA LYS A 82 -7.40 11.87 0.21
C LYS A 82 -6.96 11.42 -1.19
N PRO A 83 -7.84 10.75 -1.95
CA PRO A 83 -7.47 10.14 -3.22
C PRO A 83 -6.99 11.14 -4.28
N GLU A 84 -7.34 12.43 -4.14
CA GLU A 84 -6.93 13.51 -5.03
C GLU A 84 -5.53 14.08 -4.71
N GLU A 85 -4.91 13.68 -3.59
CA GLU A 85 -3.61 14.17 -3.15
C GLU A 85 -2.59 13.01 -3.15
N VAL A 86 -1.39 13.25 -3.70
CA VAL A 86 -0.28 12.28 -3.54
C VAL A 86 0.14 12.24 -2.08
N PHE A 87 0.14 11.04 -1.50
CA PHE A 87 0.53 10.82 -0.11
C PHE A 87 2.02 10.51 -0.01
N VAL A 88 2.79 11.47 0.50
CA VAL A 88 4.25 11.33 0.65
C VAL A 88 4.65 11.31 2.13
N VAL A 89 5.51 10.36 2.49
CA VAL A 89 6.22 10.32 3.77
C VAL A 89 7.71 10.40 3.48
N GLN A 90 8.31 11.54 3.82
CA GLN A 90 9.73 11.79 3.54
C GLN A 90 10.67 10.91 4.37
N ASP A 91 10.29 10.67 5.63
CA ASP A 91 11.04 9.84 6.57
C ASP A 91 10.09 9.24 7.62
N ALA A 92 9.75 7.97 7.43
CA ALA A 92 8.80 7.23 8.25
C ALA A 92 9.29 7.05 9.70
N SER A 93 10.61 7.10 9.96
CA SER A 93 11.11 7.03 11.34
C SER A 93 10.88 8.33 12.11
N LYS A 94 10.59 9.44 11.40
CA LYS A 94 10.27 10.75 11.98
C LYS A 94 8.78 11.09 11.92
N ASP A 95 8.00 10.34 11.15
CA ASP A 95 6.57 10.53 11.04
C ASP A 95 5.86 9.87 12.23
N VAL A 96 5.15 10.66 13.04
CA VAL A 96 4.44 10.15 14.24
C VAL A 96 3.45 9.02 13.95
N ARG A 97 2.95 8.93 12.71
CA ARG A 97 2.02 7.87 12.28
C ARG A 97 2.74 6.54 12.06
N PHE A 98 4.01 6.58 11.66
CA PHE A 98 4.76 5.43 11.15
C PHE A 98 6.05 5.12 11.91
N ALA A 99 6.51 5.97 12.82
CA ALA A 99 7.77 5.81 13.53
C ALA A 99 7.85 4.49 14.32
N ASN A 100 6.72 4.00 14.81
CA ASN A 100 6.59 2.73 15.54
C ASN A 100 5.92 1.63 14.70
N ASN A 101 5.70 1.85 13.40
CA ASN A 101 5.06 0.86 12.52
C ASN A 101 6.04 -0.30 12.26
N PRO A 102 5.61 -1.58 12.35
CA PRO A 102 6.48 -2.72 12.06
C PRO A 102 7.17 -2.69 10.69
N LEU A 103 6.54 -2.10 9.67
CA LEU A 103 7.14 -1.96 8.34
C LEU A 103 8.26 -0.91 8.30
N THR A 104 8.28 0.01 9.27
CA THR A 104 9.34 1.01 9.46
C THR A 104 10.47 0.48 10.35
N THR A 105 10.12 -0.15 11.47
CA THR A 105 11.09 -0.55 12.51
C THR A 105 11.71 -1.92 12.27
N SER A 106 11.10 -2.72 11.40
CA SER A 106 11.53 -4.06 11.00
C SER A 106 11.41 -4.19 9.49
N PHE A 107 11.76 -5.36 8.94
CA PHE A 107 11.64 -5.62 7.49
C PHE A 107 10.27 -5.18 6.95
N PRO A 108 10.21 -4.39 5.86
CA PRO A 108 11.31 -4.03 4.96
C PRO A 108 12.14 -2.79 5.34
N ASN A 109 11.88 -2.16 6.50
CA ASN A 109 12.51 -0.91 6.97
C ASN A 109 12.20 0.28 6.06
N VAL A 110 10.91 0.51 5.82
CA VAL A 110 10.41 1.64 5.02
C VAL A 110 10.88 2.94 5.65
N VAL A 111 11.64 3.74 4.90
CA VAL A 111 12.01 5.12 5.28
C VAL A 111 11.21 6.12 4.46
N PHE A 112 11.16 5.95 3.14
CA PHE A 112 10.41 6.81 2.24
C PHE A 112 9.18 6.07 1.69
N TYR A 113 8.06 6.80 1.55
CA TYR A 113 6.84 6.34 0.88
C TYR A 113 6.34 7.47 -0.03
N GLY A 114 5.96 7.15 -1.27
CA GLY A 114 5.39 8.07 -2.24
C GLY A 114 4.81 7.36 -3.45
#